data_AF-A0A4P7UGF9-F1
#
_entry.id   AF-A0A4P7UGF9-F1
#
_cell.length_a   1.000
_cell.length_b   1.000
_cell.length_c   1.000
_cell.angle_alpha   90.00
_cell.angle_beta   90.00
_cell.angle_gamma   90.00
#
_symmetry.space_group_name_H-M   'P 1'
#
loop_
_entity.id
_entity.type
_entity.pdbx_description
1 polymer ?
#
loop_
_entity_poly.entity_id
_entity_poly.type
_entity_poly.pdbx_seq_one_letter_code
_entity_poly.pdbx_strand_id
1 'polypeptide(L)'
;MIRLLLMVLVIAAVVAVVYFYASRPAVSPVRLERVRRQVKAAKDLAYAHDEISPHLAGAIIARTRGLHEDDPVRTLEEAVEDVLALAREHRGEEPDLAVIVIDTLRRDDPQLG
;
A
#
# COMPACT_ATOMS: atom_id res chain seq x y z
N MET A 1 36.86 35.70 8.14
CA MET A 1 35.54 35.34 8.71
C MET A 1 34.50 35.04 7.65
N ILE A 2 34.18 35.96 6.72
CA ILE A 2 33.16 35.74 5.68
C ILE A 2 33.39 34.49 4.82
N ARG A 3 34.63 34.25 4.37
CA ARG A 3 34.99 33.05 3.59
C ARG A 3 34.78 31.74 4.35
N LEU A 4 34.99 31.76 5.67
CA LEU A 4 34.86 30.57 6.52
C LEU A 4 33.38 30.27 6.78
N LEU A 5 32.57 31.31 6.99
CA LEU A 5 31.11 31.23 7.06
C LEU A 5 30.48 30.68 5.77
N LEU A 6 30.93 31.16 4.61
CA LEU A 6 30.49 30.65 3.30
C LEU A 6 30.82 29.17 3.14
N MET A 7 32.01 28.75 3.55
CA MET A 7 32.43 27.35 3.43
C MET A 7 31.58 26.42 4.32
N VAL A 8 31.30 26.83 5.56
CA VAL A 8 30.41 26.08 6.48
C VAL A 8 28.99 26.01 5.92
N LEU A 9 28.47 27.09 5.35
CA LEU A 9 27.14 27.13 4.75
C LEU A 9 27.02 26.15 3.57
N VAL A 10 28.03 26.09 2.71
CA VAL A 10 28.08 25.15 1.59
C VAL A 10 28.13 23.70 2.09
N ILE A 11 28.95 23.41 3.10
CA ILE A 11 29.02 22.06 3.68
C ILE A 11 27.66 21.68 4.29
N ALA A 12 27.02 22.57 5.05
CA ALA A 12 25.70 22.33 5.63
C ALA A 12 24.64 22.08 4.55
N ALA A 13 24.66 22.84 3.44
CA ALA A 13 23.75 22.64 2.32
C ALA A 13 23.97 21.28 1.64
N VAL A 14 25.22 20.89 1.40
CA VAL A 14 25.56 19.59 0.81
C VAL A 14 25.13 18.46 1.74
N VAL A 15 25.39 18.56 3.04
CA VAL A 15 24.94 17.56 4.03
C VAL A 15 23.42 17.47 4.06
N ALA A 16 22.69 18.59 4.02
CA ALA A 16 21.24 18.60 3.97
C ALA A 16 20.69 17.92 2.70
N VAL A 17 21.31 18.17 1.54
CA VAL A 17 20.95 17.51 0.28
C VAL A 17 21.23 16.01 0.35
N VAL A 18 22.41 15.60 0.80
CA VAL A 18 22.77 14.18 0.95
C VAL A 18 21.83 13.49 1.92
N TYR A 19 21.54 14.11 3.06
CA TYR A 19 20.60 13.57 4.04
C TYR A 19 19.19 13.43 3.44
N PHE A 20 18.72 14.44 2.70
CA PHE A 20 17.42 14.41 2.05
C PHE A 20 17.32 13.33 0.95
N TYR A 21 18.38 13.14 0.16
CA TYR A 21 18.42 12.11 -0.88
C TYR A 21 18.64 10.69 -0.31
N ALA A 22 19.49 10.53 0.69
CA ALA A 22 19.73 9.26 1.37
C ALA A 22 18.52 8.82 2.20
N SER A 23 17.72 9.76 2.70
CA SER A 23 16.49 9.48 3.46
C SER A 23 15.30 9.12 2.59
N ARG A 24 15.41 9.14 1.26
CA ARG A 24 14.39 8.55 0.39
C ARG A 24 14.64 7.05 0.35
N PRO A 25 13.85 6.22 1.06
CA PRO A 25 13.95 4.78 0.87
C PRO A 25 13.72 4.51 -0.61
N ALA A 26 14.70 3.91 -1.28
CA ALA A 26 14.55 3.42 -2.64
C ALA A 26 13.46 2.36 -2.59
N VAL A 27 12.21 2.76 -2.85
CA VAL A 27 11.12 1.81 -2.88
C VAL A 27 11.34 0.94 -4.10
N SER A 28 11.58 -0.36 -3.86
CA SER A 28 11.76 -1.31 -4.94
C SER A 28 10.57 -1.20 -5.90
N PRO A 29 10.78 -0.94 -7.20
CA PRO A 29 9.69 -0.75 -8.16
C PRO A 29 8.77 -1.97 -8.20
N VAL A 30 9.33 -3.17 -7.97
CA VAL A 30 8.58 -4.44 -7.85
C VAL A 30 7.59 -4.43 -6.68
N ARG A 31 7.97 -3.83 -5.55
CA ARG A 31 7.11 -3.72 -4.36
C ARG A 31 5.94 -2.79 -4.64
N LEU A 32 6.19 -1.63 -5.23
CA LEU A 32 5.14 -0.67 -5.58
C LEU A 32 4.13 -1.28 -6.56
N GLU A 33 4.64 -1.93 -7.61
CA GLU A 33 3.79 -2.54 -8.63
C GLU A 33 2.93 -3.68 -8.06
N ARG A 34 3.48 -4.47 -7.13
CA ARG A 34 2.73 -5.51 -6.40
C ARG A 34 1.57 -4.92 -5.62
N VAL A 35 1.84 -3.93 -4.78
CA VAL A 35 0.83 -3.36 -3.88
C VAL A 35 -0.25 -2.66 -4.70
N ARG A 36 0.11 -1.98 -5.80
CA ARG A 36 -0.88 -1.41 -6.75
C ARG A 36 -1.81 -2.48 -7.30
N ARG A 37 -1.29 -3.64 -7.73
CA ARG A 37 -2.11 -4.75 -8.22
C ARG A 37 -3.06 -5.28 -7.14
N GLN A 38 -2.59 -5.44 -5.91
CA GLN A 38 -3.42 -5.90 -4.79
C GLN A 38 -4.55 -4.92 -4.47
N VAL A 39 -4.26 -3.62 -4.40
CA VAL A 39 -5.30 -2.59 -4.17
C VAL A 39 -6.31 -2.59 -5.31
N LYS A 40 -5.85 -2.72 -6.56
CA LYS A 40 -6.74 -2.82 -7.72
C LYS A 40 -7.63 -4.06 -7.64
N ALA A 41 -7.06 -5.23 -7.36
CA ALA A 41 -7.80 -6.47 -7.22
C ALA A 41 -8.86 -6.39 -6.10
N ALA A 42 -8.51 -5.77 -4.95
CA ALA A 42 -9.47 -5.53 -3.87
C ALA A 42 -10.67 -4.68 -4.32
N LYS A 43 -10.40 -3.60 -5.07
CA LYS A 43 -11.43 -2.70 -5.60
C LYS A 43 -12.28 -3.43 -6.63
N ASP A 44 -11.66 -4.10 -7.59
CA ASP A 44 -12.36 -4.82 -8.66
C ASP A 44 -13.28 -5.90 -8.08
N LEU A 45 -12.81 -6.68 -7.10
CA LEU A 45 -13.61 -7.69 -6.39
C LEU A 45 -14.80 -7.05 -5.65
N ALA A 46 -14.56 -5.92 -4.97
CA ALA A 46 -15.59 -5.24 -4.21
C ALA A 46 -16.66 -4.58 -5.10
N TYR A 47 -16.28 -4.03 -6.24
CA TYR A 47 -17.21 -3.44 -7.20
C TYR A 47 -17.95 -4.47 -8.06
N ALA A 48 -17.34 -5.64 -8.30
CA ALA A 48 -18.00 -6.73 -9.01
C ALA A 48 -19.17 -7.30 -8.21
N HIS A 49 -19.11 -7.32 -6.88
CA HIS A 49 -20.13 -7.85 -5.96
C HIS A 49 -20.54 -9.33 -6.19
N ASP A 50 -20.04 -9.99 -7.23
CA ASP A 50 -20.48 -11.33 -7.63
C ASP A 50 -19.94 -12.45 -6.72
N GLU A 51 -18.77 -12.25 -6.11
CA GLU A 51 -18.05 -13.30 -5.37
C GLU A 51 -17.96 -13.07 -3.85
N ILE A 52 -18.46 -11.94 -3.34
CA ILE A 52 -18.43 -11.58 -1.91
C ILE A 52 -19.73 -10.93 -1.47
N SER A 53 -20.01 -10.94 -0.17
CA SER A 53 -21.25 -10.37 0.35
C SER A 53 -21.30 -8.85 0.14
N PRO A 54 -22.50 -8.25 -0.04
CA PRO A 54 -22.65 -6.80 -0.16
C PRO A 54 -22.08 -6.03 1.04
N HIS A 55 -22.15 -6.63 2.23
CA HIS A 55 -21.61 -6.06 3.46
C HIS A 55 -20.07 -5.99 3.42
N LEU A 56 -19.41 -7.09 3.07
CA LEU A 56 -17.95 -7.15 2.93
C LEU A 56 -17.46 -6.24 1.80
N ALA A 57 -18.14 -6.25 0.65
CA ALA A 57 -17.85 -5.36 -0.45
C ALA A 57 -17.95 -3.89 -0.05
N GLY A 58 -19.01 -3.51 0.67
CA GLY A 58 -19.19 -2.15 1.18
C GLY A 58 -18.06 -1.71 2.12
N ALA A 59 -17.60 -2.61 3.00
CA ALA A 59 -16.48 -2.36 3.89
C ALA A 59 -15.16 -2.15 3.12
N ILE A 60 -14.87 -2.99 2.12
CA ILE A 60 -13.69 -2.87 1.27
C ILE A 60 -13.72 -1.56 0.46
N ILE A 61 -14.86 -1.21 -0.14
CA ILE A 61 -15.03 0.06 -0.86
C ILE A 61 -14.80 1.25 0.07
N ALA A 62 -15.35 1.21 1.29
CA ALA A 62 -15.17 2.29 2.26
C ALA A 62 -13.70 2.49 2.61
N ARG A 63 -12.93 1.41 2.74
CA ARG A 63 -11.51 1.44 3.09
C ARG A 63 -10.58 1.82 1.93
N THR A 64 -10.98 1.48 0.70
CA THR A 64 -10.20 1.77 -0.51
C THR A 64 -10.63 3.06 -1.23
N ARG A 65 -11.62 3.77 -0.69
CA ARG A 65 -12.13 5.03 -1.24
C ARG A 65 -11.05 6.10 -1.20
N GLY A 66 -10.84 6.77 -2.33
CA GLY A 66 -9.88 7.87 -2.45
C GLY A 66 -8.44 7.43 -2.64
N LEU A 67 -8.16 6.11 -2.66
CA LEU A 67 -6.84 5.60 -3.02
C LEU A 67 -6.60 5.71 -4.52
N HIS A 68 -5.44 6.23 -4.87
CA HIS A 68 -4.92 6.39 -6.22
C HIS A 68 -3.64 5.58 -6.42
N GLU A 69 -3.36 5.19 -7.66
CA GLU A 69 -2.16 4.41 -7.98
C GLU A 69 -0.87 5.16 -7.62
N ASP A 70 -0.88 6.49 -7.67
CA ASP A 70 0.27 7.35 -7.38
C ASP A 70 0.44 7.67 -5.89
N ASP A 71 -0.40 7.12 -5.02
CA ASP A 71 -0.25 7.28 -3.58
C ASP A 71 1.05 6.65 -3.06
N PRO A 72 1.57 7.12 -1.91
CA PRO A 72 2.74 6.54 -1.29
C PRO A 72 2.57 5.04 -1.09
N VAL A 73 3.60 4.26 -1.40
CA VAL A 73 3.57 2.79 -1.32
C VAL A 73 3.09 2.30 0.05
N ARG A 74 3.55 2.97 1.12
CA ARG A 74 3.14 2.68 2.49
C ARG A 74 1.63 2.82 2.68
N THR A 75 1.01 3.85 2.11
CA THR A 75 -0.44 4.06 2.19
C THR A 75 -1.20 2.95 1.48
N LEU A 76 -0.70 2.53 0.31
CA LEU A 76 -1.29 1.41 -0.42
C LEU A 76 -1.14 0.08 0.36
N GLU A 77 -0.02 -0.12 1.05
CA GLU A 77 0.20 -1.31 1.90
C GLU A 77 -0.71 -1.32 3.11
N GLU A 78 -0.83 -0.20 3.82
CA GLU A 78 -1.75 -0.05 4.95
C GLU A 78 -3.19 -0.36 4.52
N ALA A 79 -3.59 0.07 3.32
CA ALA A 79 -4.91 -0.25 2.78
C ALA A 79 -5.10 -1.76 2.48
N VAL A 80 -4.08 -2.44 1.94
CA VAL A 80 -4.14 -3.90 1.70
C VAL A 80 -4.21 -4.65 3.04
N GLU A 81 -3.42 -4.24 4.02
CA GLU A 81 -3.46 -4.83 5.37
C GLU A 81 -4.82 -4.65 6.03
N ASP A 82 -5.43 -3.47 5.90
CA ASP A 82 -6.78 -3.21 6.41
C ASP A 82 -7.83 -4.10 5.75
N VAL A 83 -7.77 -4.29 4.43
CA VAL A 83 -8.69 -5.20 3.70
C VAL A 83 -8.50 -6.65 4.16
N LEU A 84 -7.26 -7.10 4.38
CA LEU A 84 -6.98 -8.43 4.92
C LEU A 84 -7.47 -8.57 6.37
N ALA A 85 -7.36 -7.53 7.18
CA ALA A 85 -7.88 -7.51 8.54
C ALA A 85 -9.41 -7.63 8.53
N LEU A 86 -10.10 -6.86 7.68
CA LEU A 86 -11.55 -6.96 7.48
C LEU A 86 -11.96 -8.38 7.06
N ALA A 87 -11.29 -8.95 6.07
CA ALA A 87 -11.59 -10.33 5.65
C ALA A 87 -11.42 -11.33 6.81
N ARG A 88 -10.41 -11.16 7.66
CA ARG A 88 -10.21 -12.02 8.84
C ARG A 88 -11.29 -11.85 9.91
N GLU A 89 -11.78 -10.64 10.11
CA GLU A 89 -12.89 -10.35 11.02
C GLU A 89 -14.17 -11.03 10.52
N HIS A 90 -14.50 -10.85 9.25
CA HIS A 90 -15.66 -11.48 8.60
C HIS A 90 -15.55 -12.99 8.49
N ARG A 91 -14.36 -13.58 8.64
CA ARG A 91 -14.19 -15.03 8.63
C ARG A 91 -15.02 -15.75 9.72
N GLY A 92 -15.34 -15.06 10.82
CA GLY A 92 -16.21 -15.61 11.86
C GLY A 92 -17.68 -15.76 11.43
N GLU A 93 -18.13 -14.96 10.46
CA GLU A 93 -19.51 -14.90 9.99
C GLU A 93 -19.67 -15.55 8.61
N GLU A 94 -18.73 -15.26 7.70
CA GLU A 94 -18.72 -15.65 6.29
C GLU A 94 -17.34 -16.21 5.90
N PRO A 95 -16.97 -17.40 6.38
CA PRO A 95 -15.62 -17.96 6.22
C PRO A 95 -15.20 -18.17 4.77
N ASP A 96 -16.12 -18.61 3.90
CA ASP A 96 -15.82 -18.91 2.50
C ASP A 96 -15.51 -17.62 1.72
N LEU A 97 -16.25 -16.54 1.98
CA LEU A 97 -16.08 -15.26 1.31
C LEU A 97 -14.80 -14.54 1.76
N ALA A 98 -14.47 -14.66 3.04
CA ALA A 98 -13.20 -14.18 3.58
C ALA A 98 -12.00 -14.85 2.89
N VAL A 99 -12.09 -16.15 2.60
CA VAL A 99 -11.02 -16.89 1.89
C VAL A 99 -10.85 -16.36 0.47
N ILE A 100 -11.95 -16.09 -0.26
CA ILE A 100 -11.89 -15.53 -1.62
C ILE A 100 -11.11 -14.20 -1.64
N VAL A 101 -11.37 -13.29 -0.70
CA VAL A 101 -10.64 -12.01 -0.60
C VAL A 101 -9.16 -12.25 -0.32
N ILE A 102 -8.83 -13.10 0.65
CA ILE A 102 -7.45 -13.38 1.04
C ILE A 102 -6.67 -14.03 -0.10
N ASP A 103 -7.28 -15.01 -0.79
CA ASP A 103 -6.65 -15.72 -1.89
C ASP A 103 -6.47 -14.80 -3.11
N THR A 104 -7.45 -13.94 -3.39
CA THR A 104 -7.34 -12.94 -4.46
C THR A 104 -6.15 -12.01 -4.22
N LEU A 105 -5.96 -11.53 -2.99
CA LEU A 105 -4.84 -10.65 -2.63
C LEU A 105 -3.49 -11.36 -2.57
N ARG A 106 -3.49 -12.67 -2.29
CA ARG A 106 -2.28 -13.50 -2.25
C ARG A 106 -1.83 -14.00 -3.62
N ARG A 107 -2.73 -14.15 -4.58
CA ARG A 107 -2.41 -14.65 -5.92
C ARG A 107 -1.38 -13.79 -6.65
N ASP A 108 -1.31 -12.51 -6.28
CA ASP A 108 -0.34 -11.54 -6.79
C ASP A 108 0.95 -11.45 -5.94
N ASP A 109 1.12 -12.31 -4.93
CA ASP A 109 2.32 -12.40 -4.09
C ASP A 109 3.20 -13.60 -4.48
N PRO A 110 4.32 -13.41 -5.21
CA PRO A 110 5.15 -14.51 -5.70
C PRO A 110 6.01 -15.20 -4.62
N GLN A 111 5.86 -14.88 -3.34
CA GLN A 111 6.66 -15.48 -2.25
C GLN A 111 6.13 -16.84 -1.73
N LEU A 112 5.05 -17.37 -2.32
CA LEU A 112 4.45 -18.65 -1.93
C LEU A 112 4.40 -19.70 -3.07
N GLY A 113 5.11 -19.46 -4.17
CA GLY A 113 5.26 -20.39 -5.30
C GLY A 113 6.62 -21.05 -5.36
#